data_AF-A0A943K7U6-F1
#
_entry.id   AF-A0A943K7U6-F1
#
_cell.length_a   1.000
_cell.length_b   1.000
_cell.length_c   1.000
_cell.angle_alpha   90.00
_cell.angle_beta   90.00
_cell.angle_gamma   90.00
#
_symmetry.space_group_name_H-M   'P 1'
#
loop_
_entity.id
_entity.type
_entity.pdbx_description
1 polymer ?
#
loop_
_entity_poly.entity_id
_entity_poly.type
_entity_poly.pdbx_seq_one_letter_code
_entity_poly.pdbx_strand_id
1 'polypeptide(L)' 'MSKALSSLAVGTKIEVPVLSAYQSRFGAKIVFKIADKNHSGYPANSVTLIAEKIIQLMCSDAKEPSNSNSDRKNYGN' A
#
# COMPACT_ATOMS: atom_id res chain seq x y z
N MET A 1 -13.52 -15.86 16.94
CA MET A 1 -13.80 -16.50 15.63
C MET A 1 -13.28 -15.62 14.52
N SER A 2 -12.53 -16.18 13.57
CA SER A 2 -12.14 -15.46 12.35
C SER A 2 -13.37 -15.23 11.46
N LYS A 3 -13.37 -14.13 10.71
CA LYS A 3 -14.39 -13.83 9.70
C LYS A 3 -13.73 -13.80 8.33
N ALA A 4 -14.43 -14.31 7.32
CA ALA A 4 -13.98 -14.18 5.93
C ALA A 4 -14.14 -12.71 5.49
N LEU A 5 -13.16 -12.17 4.74
CA LEU A 5 -13.23 -10.81 4.21
C LEU A 5 -14.47 -10.59 3.32
N SER A 6 -14.88 -11.61 2.57
CA SER A 6 -16.07 -11.61 1.73
C SER A 6 -17.37 -11.40 2.51
N SER A 7 -17.39 -11.69 3.83
CA SER A 7 -18.56 -11.47 4.69
C SER A 7 -18.70 -10.02 5.16
N LEU A 8 -17.64 -9.20 5.07
CA LEU A 8 -17.64 -7.83 5.59
C LEU A 8 -18.29 -6.87 4.60
N ALA A 9 -19.10 -5.91 5.05
CA ALA A 9 -19.72 -4.93 4.15
C ALA A 9 -18.67 -4.08 3.41
N VAL A 10 -18.97 -3.68 2.18
CA VAL A 10 -18.20 -2.61 1.50
C VAL A 10 -18.23 -1.37 2.40
N GLY A 11 -17.07 -0.77 2.62
CA GLY A 11 -16.91 0.33 3.57
C GLY A 11 -16.30 -0.07 4.91
N THR A 12 -16.34 -1.35 5.29
CA THR A 12 -15.76 -1.85 6.55
C THR A 12 -14.26 -1.59 6.59
N LYS A 13 -13.77 -1.08 7.72
CA LYS A 13 -12.33 -0.95 8.00
C LYS A 13 -11.80 -2.19 8.71
N ILE A 14 -10.60 -2.61 8.35
CA ILE A 14 -9.88 -3.73 8.96
C ILE A 14 -8.46 -3.31 9.31
N GLU A 15 -7.99 -3.74 10.48
CA GLU A 15 -6.60 -3.55 10.89
C GLU A 15 -5.81 -4.80 10.55
N VAL A 16 -4.73 -4.64 9.80
CA VAL A 16 -3.82 -5.72 9.44
C VAL A 16 -2.49 -5.51 10.17
N PRO A 17 -2.06 -6.44 11.04
CA PRO A 17 -0.80 -6.31 11.75
C PRO A 17 0.38 -6.37 10.77
N VAL A 18 1.36 -5.51 11.00
CA VAL A 18 2.61 -5.49 10.23
C VAL A 18 3.60 -6.45 10.87
N LEU A 19 4.29 -7.26 10.06
CA LEU A 19 5.36 -8.13 10.53
C LEU A 19 6.43 -7.32 11.27
N SER A 20 6.92 -7.85 12.38
CA SER A 20 7.84 -7.17 13.31
C SER A 20 9.04 -6.52 12.61
N ALA A 21 9.61 -7.19 11.61
CA ALA A 21 10.74 -6.72 10.82
C ALA A 21 10.50 -5.41 10.05
N TYR A 22 9.24 -5.03 9.83
CA TYR A 22 8.87 -3.84 9.06
C TYR A 22 8.12 -2.78 9.87
N GLN A 23 7.92 -2.98 11.16
CA GLN A 23 7.16 -2.05 12.00
C GLN A 23 7.84 -0.69 12.16
N SER A 24 9.18 -0.62 12.10
CA SER A 24 9.91 0.66 12.10
C SER A 24 9.57 1.55 10.90
N ARG A 25 9.09 0.94 9.80
CA ARG A 25 8.77 1.61 8.54
C ARG A 25 7.27 1.86 8.36
N PHE A 26 6.43 0.90 8.72
CA PHE A 26 4.97 0.96 8.46
C PHE A 26 4.12 1.09 9.73
N GLY A 27 4.74 1.15 10.91
CA GLY A 27 4.03 1.09 12.20
C GLY A 27 3.55 -0.33 12.53
N ALA A 28 2.83 -0.46 13.65
CA ALA A 28 2.36 -1.77 14.14
C ALA A 28 1.24 -2.39 13.28
N LYS A 29 0.46 -1.56 12.59
CA LYS A 29 -0.71 -1.98 11.80
C LYS A 29 -0.96 -1.03 10.63
N ILE A 30 -1.53 -1.57 9.55
CA ILE A 30 -2.07 -0.79 8.43
C ILE A 30 -3.58 -0.99 8.42
N VAL A 31 -4.32 0.11 8.29
CA VAL A 31 -5.78 0.07 8.17
C VAL A 31 -6.16 0.02 6.70
N PHE A 32 -6.94 -0.99 6.34
CA PHE A 32 -7.54 -1.13 5.01
C PHE A 32 -9.05 -0.97 5.09
N LYS A 33 -9.66 -0.67 3.96
CA LYS A 33 -11.11 -0.60 3.77
C LYS A 33 -11.52 -1.60 2.69
N ILE A 34 -12.64 -2.30 2.92
CA ILE A 34 -13.29 -3.07 1.85
C ILE A 34 -13.79 -2.08 0.80
N ALA A 35 -13.13 -2.03 -0.35
CA ALA A 35 -13.45 -1.10 -1.42
C ALA A 35 -14.57 -1.64 -2.31
N ASP A 36 -14.50 -2.93 -2.64
CA ASP A 36 -15.49 -3.60 -3.47
C ASP A 36 -15.38 -5.13 -3.35
N LYS A 37 -16.33 -5.85 -3.94
CA LYS A 37 -16.34 -7.31 -4.07
C LYS A 37 -16.76 -7.70 -5.47
N ASN A 38 -16.11 -8.72 -6.04
CA ASN A 38 -16.38 -9.12 -7.42
C ASN A 38 -16.27 -7.94 -8.40
N HIS A 39 -15.27 -7.08 -8.19
CA HIS A 39 -15.03 -5.90 -9.01
C HIS A 39 -14.80 -6.31 -10.48
N SER A 40 -15.41 -5.59 -11.41
CA SER A 40 -15.24 -5.88 -12.84
C SER A 40 -13.76 -5.76 -13.26
N GLY A 41 -13.26 -6.75 -14.00
CA GLY A 41 -11.84 -6.81 -14.39
C GLY A 41 -10.90 -7.43 -13.34
N TYR A 42 -11.41 -7.87 -12.20
CA TYR A 42 -10.65 -8.63 -11.19
C TYR A 42 -11.11 -10.10 -11.17
N PRO A 43 -10.30 -11.02 -10.62
CA PRO A 43 -10.69 -12.42 -10.49
C PRO A 43 -12.03 -12.61 -9.76
N ALA A 44 -12.79 -13.63 -10.14
CA ALA A 44 -14.05 -13.96 -9.48
C ALA A 44 -13.84 -14.28 -7.99
N ASN A 45 -14.82 -13.93 -7.15
CA ASN A 45 -14.79 -14.08 -5.69
C ASN A 45 -13.67 -13.29 -4.99
N SER A 46 -13.09 -12.29 -5.66
CA SER A 46 -12.12 -11.39 -5.06
C SER A 46 -12.79 -10.32 -4.19
N VAL A 47 -12.04 -9.86 -3.19
CA VAL A 47 -12.37 -8.71 -2.35
C VAL A 47 -11.29 -7.66 -2.57
N THR A 48 -11.68 -6.47 -2.99
CA THR A 48 -10.74 -5.36 -3.23
C THR A 48 -10.56 -4.58 -1.95
N LEU A 49 -9.31 -4.36 -1.55
CA LEU A 49 -8.93 -3.56 -0.38
C LEU A 49 -8.22 -2.29 -0.83
N ILE A 50 -8.52 -1.18 -0.17
CA ILE A 50 -7.74 0.07 -0.30
C ILE A 50 -7.17 0.44 1.06
N ALA A 51 -5.94 0.95 1.09
CA ALA A 51 -5.38 1.50 2.32
C ALA A 51 -6.15 2.76 2.73
N GLU A 52 -6.44 2.94 4.02
CA GLU A 52 -7.13 4.14 4.51
C GLU A 52 -6.25 5.40 4.36
N LYS A 53 -4.94 5.22 4.43
CA LYS A 53 -3.94 6.29 4.32
C LYS A 53 -2.79 5.84 3.43
N ILE A 54 -1.98 6.80 2.98
CA ILE A 54 -0.72 6.53 2.30
C ILE A 54 0.13 5.63 3.21
N ILE A 55 0.52 4.46 2.71
CA ILE A 55 1.33 3.49 3.47
C ILE A 55 2.77 3.99 3.58
N GLN A 56 3.30 4.55 2.49
CA GLN A 56 4.63 5.12 2.44
C GLN A 56 4.81 6.01 1.21
N LEU A 57 5.66 7.02 1.34
CA LEU A 57 6.22 7.76 0.22
C LEU A 57 7.60 7.17 -0.14
N MET A 58 7.73 6.65 -1.36
CA MET A 58 8.97 6.15 -1.94
C MET A 58 9.40 7.11 -3.05
N CYS A 59 9.65 8.36 -2.68
CA CYS A 59 10.07 9.39 -3.63
C CYS A 59 11.52 9.13 -4.02
N SER A 60 11.72 8.42 -5.13
CA SER A 60 13.01 8.42 -5.82
C SER A 60 12.95 9.53 -6.84
N ASP A 61 13.87 10.49 -6.78
CA ASP A 61 14.12 11.31 -7.95
C ASP A 61 14.92 10.50 -8.97
N ALA A 62 14.61 10.68 -10.25
CA ALA A 62 15.31 9.96 -11.31
C ALA A 62 16.71 10.55 -11.49
N LYS A 63 17.66 9.71 -11.93
CA LYS A 63 18.98 10.18 -12.36
C LYS A 63 18.82 11.30 -13.38
N GLU A 64 19.68 12.31 -13.30
CA GLU A 64 19.72 13.44 -14.25
C GLU A 64 21.00 13.37 -15.10
N PRO A 65 21.06 12.57 -16.19
CA PRO A 65 22.33 12.18 -16.83
C PRO A 65 23.14 13.37 -17.39
N SER A 66 22.44 14.45 -17.71
CA SER A 66 23.02 15.69 -18.26
C SER A 66 23.32 16.75 -17.20
N ASN A 67 23.08 16.47 -15.91
CA ASN A 67 23.36 17.42 -14.83
C ASN A 67 24.88 17.53 -14.58
N SER A 68 25.36 18.75 -14.33
CA SER A 68 26.78 18.99 -14.02
C SER A 68 27.16 18.54 -12.60
N ASN A 69 26.20 18.46 -11.68
CA ASN A 69 26.38 17.88 -10.35
C ASN A 69 26.43 16.34 -10.43
N SER A 70 27.52 15.74 -9.93
CA SER A 70 27.74 14.29 -9.98
C SER A 70 26.73 13.49 -9.16
N ASP A 71 26.26 14.03 -8.04
CA ASP A 71 25.29 13.36 -7.18
C ASP A 71 23.93 13.30 -7.90
N ARG A 72 23.48 14.42 -8.46
CA ARG A 72 22.24 14.48 -9.25
C ARG A 72 22.29 13.60 -10.50
N LYS A 73 23.44 13.54 -11.16
CA LYS A 73 23.67 12.66 -12.31
C LYS A 73 23.49 11.18 -11.98
N ASN A 74 23.92 10.76 -10.80
CA ASN A 74 23.95 9.35 -10.43
C ASN A 74 22.77 8.90 -9.57
N TYR A 75 22.14 9.81 -8.84
CA TYR A 75 21.16 9.50 -7.80
C TYR A 75 19.86 10.32 -7.87
N GLY A 76 19.77 11.33 -8.77
CA GLY A 76 18.67 12.30 -8.78
C GLY A 76 18.84 13.39 -7.72
N ASN A 77 17.86 14.29 -7.60
CA ASN A 77 17.81 15.35 -6.57
C ASN A 77 17.66 14.79 -5.14
#